data_AF-A0A0R0ASX6-F1
#
_entry.id   AF-A0A0R0ASX6-F1
#
_cell.length_a   1.000
_cell.length_b   1.000
_cell.length_c   1.000
_cell.angle_alpha   90.00
_cell.angle_beta   90.00
_cell.angle_gamma   90.00
#
_symmetry.space_group_name_H-M   'P 1'
#
loop_
_entity.id
_entity.type
_entity.pdbx_description
1 polymer ?
#
loop_
_entity_poly.entity_id
_entity_poly.type
_entity_poly.pdbx_seq_one_letter_code
_entity_poly.pdbx_strand_id
1 'polypeptide(L)'
;MLWVLGGCDKVQLAWREDVQLQDGQRLEVARTATGKQRSELGGPKSWEQSEMSIAFEQLPAGVTQPPAWRDAYVPMLIDYAPDKRTWSLVAAFYRCETWYALGRPMPPYVAYQSVDGQPWQRVALDERLIGRPANLLTGPRSDGEPKRVTIEEKEKRRRGASPLFREVLRQWGSKEENFCRPG
;
A
#
# COMPACT_ATOMS: atom_id res chain seq x y z
N MET A 1 19.56 24.23 32.01
CA MET A 1 19.81 23.81 30.61
C MET A 1 18.91 22.60 30.33
N LEU A 2 17.72 22.84 29.79
CA LEU A 2 16.71 21.81 29.54
C LEU A 2 17.02 21.16 28.19
N TRP A 3 17.47 19.90 28.21
CA TRP A 3 17.62 19.11 26.99
C TRP A 3 16.28 18.44 26.69
N VAL A 4 15.56 18.90 25.66
CA VAL A 4 14.44 18.15 25.09
C VAL A 4 15.04 17.08 24.19
N LEU A 5 15.20 15.87 24.71
CA LEU A 5 15.51 14.69 23.90
C LEU A 5 14.23 14.30 23.15
N GLY A 6 14.04 14.87 21.96
CA GLY A 6 13.10 14.32 20.98
C GLY A 6 13.62 12.97 20.50
N GLY A 7 13.17 11.88 21.13
CA GLY A 7 13.47 10.52 20.68
C GLY A 7 12.82 10.26 19.33
N CYS A 8 13.61 10.33 18.26
CA CYS A 8 13.17 9.98 16.91
C CYS A 8 13.33 8.46 16.74
N ASP A 9 12.42 7.69 17.30
CA ASP A 9 12.51 6.23 17.28
C ASP A 9 12.12 5.68 15.89
N LYS A 10 12.98 4.80 15.35
CA LYS A 10 12.69 4.08 14.10
C LYS A 10 11.60 3.05 14.36
N VAL A 11 10.58 3.03 13.52
CA VAL A 11 9.51 2.03 13.55
C VAL A 11 9.81 1.00 12.46
N GLN A 12 9.79 -0.27 12.84
CA GLN A 12 9.86 -1.40 11.92
C GLN A 12 8.75 -2.39 12.24
N LEU A 13 7.85 -2.59 11.28
CA LEU A 13 6.69 -3.44 11.39
C LEU A 13 6.85 -4.63 10.44
N ALA A 14 6.34 -5.79 10.88
CA ALA A 14 6.22 -6.97 10.05
C ALA A 14 4.93 -7.71 10.40
N TRP A 15 4.18 -8.11 9.37
CA TRP A 15 2.94 -8.87 9.52
C TRP A 15 2.69 -9.71 8.27
N ARG A 16 1.71 -10.61 8.36
CA ARG A 16 1.15 -11.30 7.19
C ARG A 16 -0.28 -10.84 6.97
N GLU A 17 -0.75 -10.92 5.74
CA GLU A 17 -2.16 -10.65 5.46
C GLU A 17 -2.74 -11.55 4.39
N ASP A 18 -4.03 -11.88 4.57
CA ASP A 18 -4.81 -12.67 3.63
C ASP A 18 -5.31 -11.79 2.49
N VAL A 19 -4.95 -12.10 1.26
CA VAL A 19 -5.37 -11.34 0.07
C VAL A 19 -6.33 -12.19 -0.74
N GLN A 20 -7.43 -11.58 -1.18
CA GLN A 20 -8.33 -12.17 -2.17
C GLN A 20 -8.14 -11.47 -3.52
N LEU A 21 -7.84 -12.29 -4.54
CA LEU A 21 -7.71 -11.85 -5.94
C LEU A 21 -9.09 -11.68 -6.58
N GLN A 22 -9.12 -11.10 -7.79
CA GLN A 22 -10.36 -10.85 -8.53
C GLN A 22 -11.17 -12.11 -8.81
N ASP A 23 -10.49 -13.20 -9.13
CA ASP A 23 -11.09 -14.50 -9.42
C ASP A 23 -11.54 -15.25 -8.16
N GLY A 24 -11.40 -14.63 -6.99
CA GLY A 24 -11.78 -15.20 -5.69
C GLY A 24 -10.70 -16.04 -5.03
N GLN A 25 -9.57 -16.31 -5.71
CA GLN A 25 -8.43 -17.02 -5.12
C GLN A 25 -7.90 -16.26 -3.90
N ARG A 26 -7.43 -17.03 -2.92
CA ARG A 26 -6.85 -16.48 -1.70
C ARG A 26 -5.38 -16.84 -1.61
N LEU A 27 -4.58 -15.87 -1.22
CA LEU A 27 -3.15 -16.06 -0.95
C LEU A 27 -2.75 -15.32 0.32
N GLU A 28 -1.59 -15.67 0.86
CA GLU A 28 -0.98 -14.98 1.99
C GLU A 28 0.27 -14.24 1.51
N VAL A 29 0.40 -12.97 1.92
CA VAL A 29 1.62 -12.19 1.70
C VAL A 29 2.25 -11.79 3.03
N ALA A 30 3.58 -11.78 3.05
CA ALA A 30 4.35 -11.12 4.09
C ALA A 30 4.52 -9.64 3.74
N ARG A 31 4.39 -8.78 4.74
CA ARG A 31 4.50 -7.34 4.64
C ARG A 31 5.51 -6.83 5.64
N THR A 32 6.25 -5.81 5.25
CA THR A 32 7.00 -4.97 6.18
C THR A 32 6.64 -3.51 5.96
N ALA A 33 6.77 -2.71 7.00
CA ALA A 33 6.76 -1.26 6.87
C ALA A 33 7.82 -0.64 7.78
N THR A 34 8.51 0.38 7.28
CA THR A 34 9.50 1.13 8.06
C THR A 34 9.17 2.60 8.06
N GLY A 35 9.55 3.30 9.12
CA GLY A 35 9.31 4.73 9.26
C GLY A 35 9.90 5.32 10.51
N LYS A 36 9.46 6.53 10.85
CA LYS A 36 9.86 7.24 12.07
C LYS A 36 8.64 7.55 12.91
N GLN A 37 8.70 7.30 14.21
CA GLN A 37 7.64 7.72 15.11
C GLN A 37 7.67 9.24 15.26
N ARG A 38 6.51 9.87 15.18
CA ARG A 38 6.28 11.25 15.60
C ARG A 38 5.47 11.19 16.89
N SER A 39 6.14 11.40 18.01
CA SER A 39 5.50 11.66 19.30
C SER A 39 5.54 13.16 19.56
N GLU A 40 4.36 13.76 19.71
CA GLU A 40 4.24 15.00 20.48
C GLU A 40 3.95 14.61 21.94
N LEU A 41 4.60 15.26 22.90
CA LEU A 41 4.29 15.08 24.32
C LEU A 41 2.81 15.38 24.57
N GLY A 42 2.01 14.34 24.84
CA GLY A 42 0.56 14.45 25.05
C GLY A 42 -0.31 14.39 23.79
N GLY A 43 0.28 14.23 22.59
CA GLY A 43 -0.44 14.14 21.32
C GLY A 43 -0.68 12.70 20.83
N PRO A 44 -1.50 12.50 19.77
CA PRO A 44 -1.68 11.21 19.14
C PRO A 44 -0.33 10.65 18.65
N LYS A 45 -0.06 9.37 18.93
CA LYS A 45 1.08 8.69 18.31
C LYS A 45 0.84 8.64 16.80
N SER A 46 1.65 9.35 16.03
CA SER A 46 1.67 9.24 14.57
C SER A 46 3.03 8.71 14.12
N TRP A 47 3.11 8.25 12.88
CA TRP A 47 4.38 7.80 12.33
C TRP A 47 4.49 8.22 10.87
N GLU A 48 5.73 8.33 10.41
CA GLU A 48 6.08 8.75 9.07
C GLU A 48 6.65 7.55 8.31
N GLN A 49 5.82 6.94 7.45
CA GLN A 49 6.20 5.80 6.63
C GLN A 49 7.26 6.17 5.59
N SER A 50 8.36 5.41 5.56
CA SER A 50 9.42 5.51 4.55
C SER A 50 9.44 4.40 3.52
N GLU A 51 9.05 3.18 3.86
CA GLU A 51 9.03 2.04 2.94
C GLU A 51 7.93 1.06 3.34
N MET A 52 7.32 0.41 2.35
CA MET A 52 6.51 -0.78 2.51
C MET A 52 6.96 -1.88 1.55
N SER A 53 6.75 -3.13 1.95
CA SER A 53 7.05 -4.29 1.11
C SER A 53 5.88 -5.26 0.98
N ILE A 54 5.93 -6.06 -0.08
CA ILE A 54 5.10 -7.26 -0.28
C ILE A 54 6.03 -8.40 -0.71
N ALA A 55 5.96 -9.52 -0.02
CA ALA A 55 6.55 -10.77 -0.45
C ALA A 55 5.50 -11.88 -0.43
N PHE A 56 5.43 -12.65 -1.52
CA PHE A 56 4.54 -13.80 -1.61
C PHE A 56 5.18 -14.98 -0.86
N GLU A 57 4.44 -15.59 0.06
CA GLU A 57 4.91 -16.78 0.77
C GLU A 57 4.44 -18.07 0.10
N GLN A 58 3.19 -18.11 -0.36
CA GLN A 58 2.60 -19.27 -1.04
C GLN A 58 1.70 -18.80 -2.18
N LEU A 59 1.86 -19.44 -3.35
CA LEU A 59 1.05 -19.19 -4.53
C LEU A 59 0.38 -20.47 -5.03
N PRO A 60 -0.77 -20.36 -5.71
CA PRO A 60 -1.39 -21.49 -6.40
C PRO A 60 -0.44 -22.12 -7.43
N ALA A 61 -0.62 -23.41 -7.69
CA ALA A 61 0.15 -24.12 -8.71
C ALA A 61 -0.02 -23.48 -10.10
N GLY A 62 1.08 -23.37 -10.85
CA GLY A 62 1.08 -22.77 -12.19
C GLY A 62 1.13 -21.24 -12.22
N VAL A 63 1.24 -20.58 -11.05
CA VAL A 63 1.45 -19.14 -10.94
C VAL A 63 2.92 -18.85 -10.65
N THR A 64 3.59 -18.11 -11.52
CA THR A 64 4.99 -17.72 -11.29
C THR A 64 5.04 -16.62 -10.23
N GLN A 65 5.87 -16.82 -9.22
CA GLN A 65 6.08 -15.85 -8.15
C GLN A 65 6.87 -14.64 -8.65
N PRO A 66 6.41 -13.40 -8.43
CA PRO A 66 7.19 -12.21 -8.71
C PRO A 66 8.20 -11.98 -7.57
N PRO A 67 9.29 -11.22 -7.80
CA PRO A 67 10.18 -10.83 -6.70
C PRO A 67 9.41 -9.99 -5.66
N ALA A 68 10.00 -9.84 -4.47
CA ALA A 68 9.41 -8.95 -3.46
C ALA A 68 9.31 -7.52 -4.00
N TRP A 69 8.15 -6.90 -3.83
CA TRP A 69 7.96 -5.49 -4.13
C TRP A 69 8.36 -4.66 -2.91
N ARG A 70 9.05 -3.53 -3.12
CA ARG A 70 9.44 -2.56 -2.09
C ARG A 70 9.42 -1.16 -2.67
N ASP A 71 8.74 -0.23 -2.00
CA ASP A 71 8.77 1.19 -2.37
C ASP A 71 8.32 2.07 -1.20
N ALA A 72 8.42 3.39 -1.36
CA ALA A 72 7.93 4.38 -0.39
C ALA A 72 6.40 4.55 -0.41
N TYR A 73 5.72 3.99 -1.41
CA TYR A 73 4.28 4.10 -1.61
C TYR A 73 3.49 3.11 -0.73
N VAL A 74 2.21 3.38 -0.55
CA VAL A 74 1.26 2.52 0.16
C VAL A 74 0.65 1.56 -0.85
N PRO A 75 1.01 0.26 -0.88
CA PRO A 75 0.37 -0.67 -1.79
C PRO A 75 -1.06 -0.94 -1.32
N MET A 76 -2.00 -0.95 -2.27
CA MET A 76 -3.42 -1.03 -2.01
C MET A 76 -4.08 -2.25 -2.62
N LEU A 77 -3.69 -2.57 -3.85
CA LEU A 77 -4.31 -3.61 -4.64
C LEU A 77 -3.21 -4.45 -5.26
N ILE A 78 -3.36 -5.77 -5.17
CA ILE A 78 -2.56 -6.72 -5.94
C ILE A 78 -3.48 -7.72 -6.61
N ASP A 79 -3.20 -8.03 -7.87
CA ASP A 79 -4.00 -8.98 -8.63
C ASP A 79 -3.16 -9.77 -9.64
N TYR A 80 -3.69 -10.90 -10.07
CA TYR A 80 -3.06 -11.75 -11.07
C TYR A 80 -3.99 -11.96 -12.26
N ALA A 81 -3.47 -11.74 -13.47
CA ALA A 81 -4.14 -12.02 -14.73
C ALA A 81 -3.55 -13.30 -15.33
N PRO A 82 -4.21 -14.47 -15.22
CA PRO A 82 -3.66 -15.76 -15.66
C PRO A 82 -3.44 -15.84 -17.17
N ASP A 83 -4.30 -15.19 -17.96
CA ASP A 83 -4.22 -15.09 -19.42
C ASP A 83 -2.93 -14.42 -19.90
N LYS A 84 -2.44 -13.44 -19.12
CA LYS A 84 -1.22 -12.68 -19.39
C LYS A 84 -0.04 -13.09 -18.52
N ARG A 85 -0.24 -14.04 -17.61
CA ARG A 85 0.74 -14.42 -16.56
C ARG A 85 1.34 -13.20 -15.86
N THR A 86 0.50 -12.22 -15.56
CA THR A 86 0.92 -10.90 -15.11
C THR A 86 0.38 -10.61 -13.73
N TRP A 87 1.28 -10.33 -12.79
CA TRP A 87 0.94 -9.67 -11.54
C TRP A 87 0.82 -8.18 -11.77
N SER A 88 -0.24 -7.57 -11.23
CA SER A 88 -0.42 -6.13 -11.20
C SER A 88 -0.49 -5.65 -9.76
N LEU A 89 0.17 -4.53 -9.47
CA LEU A 89 0.16 -3.88 -8.16
C LEU A 89 -0.18 -2.41 -8.33
N VAL A 90 -1.08 -1.90 -7.50
CA VAL A 90 -1.41 -0.47 -7.42
C VAL A 90 -1.04 0.03 -6.04
N ALA A 91 -0.29 1.13 -6.00
CA ALA A 91 0.08 1.82 -4.79
C ALA A 91 -0.35 3.29 -4.85
N ALA A 92 -0.73 3.83 -3.69
CA ALA A 92 -1.04 5.24 -3.50
C ALA A 92 0.10 5.96 -2.76
N PHE A 93 0.08 7.28 -2.83
CA PHE A 93 1.05 8.12 -2.13
C PHE A 93 0.68 8.23 -0.65
N TYR A 94 1.69 8.11 0.23
CA TYR A 94 1.57 8.50 1.64
C TYR A 94 1.89 9.99 1.84
N ARG A 95 2.80 10.52 1.02
CA ARG A 95 3.40 11.84 1.15
C ARG A 95 3.18 12.69 -0.10
N CYS A 96 2.99 13.97 0.12
CA CYS A 96 2.83 14.95 -0.95
C CYS A 96 4.11 15.13 -1.74
N GLU A 97 5.24 15.10 -1.07
CA GLU A 97 6.56 15.23 -1.65
C GLU A 97 6.84 14.12 -2.67
N THR A 98 6.44 12.88 -2.36
CA THR A 98 6.62 11.75 -3.29
C THR A 98 5.65 11.80 -4.46
N TRP A 99 4.45 12.34 -4.27
CA TRP A 99 3.50 12.62 -5.37
C TRP A 99 4.00 13.74 -6.30
N TYR A 100 4.52 14.84 -5.71
CA TYR A 100 5.10 15.95 -6.46
C TYR A 100 6.35 15.53 -7.25
N ALA A 101 7.22 14.71 -6.64
CA ALA A 101 8.41 14.20 -7.31
C ALA A 101 8.10 13.35 -8.56
N LEU A 102 6.90 12.75 -8.61
CA LEU A 102 6.42 12.02 -9.79
C LEU A 102 5.61 12.86 -10.78
N GLY A 103 5.61 14.18 -10.63
CA GLY A 103 4.91 15.08 -11.56
C GLY A 103 3.40 15.09 -11.38
N ARG A 104 2.91 14.73 -10.19
CA ARG A 104 1.47 14.77 -9.83
C ARG A 104 0.61 13.90 -10.75
N PRO A 105 0.87 12.59 -10.87
CA PRO A 105 0.06 11.70 -11.69
C PRO A 105 -1.42 11.75 -11.28
N MET A 106 -2.29 11.70 -12.28
CA MET A 106 -3.75 11.67 -12.15
C MET A 106 -4.31 10.48 -12.94
N PRO A 107 -4.95 9.49 -12.29
CA PRO A 107 -5.16 9.39 -10.85
C PRO A 107 -3.84 9.20 -10.07
N PRO A 108 -3.82 9.52 -8.76
CA PRO A 108 -2.65 9.56 -7.84
C PRO A 108 -2.15 8.16 -7.46
N TYR A 109 -1.97 7.31 -8.46
CA TYR A 109 -1.51 5.95 -8.25
C TYR A 109 -0.22 5.72 -9.01
N VAL A 110 0.59 4.83 -8.45
CA VAL A 110 1.69 4.21 -9.15
C VAL A 110 1.31 2.77 -9.39
N ALA A 111 1.39 2.33 -10.65
CA ALA A 111 1.10 0.97 -11.04
C ALA A 111 2.37 0.23 -11.42
N TYR A 112 2.42 -1.04 -11.05
CA TYR A 112 3.53 -1.93 -11.36
C TYR A 112 2.99 -3.22 -11.97
N GLN A 113 3.80 -3.82 -12.86
CA GLN A 113 3.55 -5.16 -13.38
C GLN A 113 4.80 -6.03 -13.26
N SER A 114 4.55 -7.31 -13.01
CA SER A 114 5.54 -8.38 -13.13
C SER A 114 4.96 -9.46 -14.03
N VAL A 115 5.56 -9.63 -15.21
CA VAL A 115 5.14 -10.60 -16.23
C VAL A 115 6.04 -11.82 -16.10
N ASP A 116 5.47 -13.02 -16.00
CA ASP A 116 6.22 -14.28 -15.88
C ASP A 116 7.30 -14.25 -14.77
N GLY A 117 7.00 -13.58 -13.66
CA GLY A 117 7.91 -13.47 -12.51
C GLY A 117 9.10 -12.52 -12.70
N GLN A 118 9.14 -11.74 -13.78
CA GLN A 118 10.19 -10.74 -14.00
C GLN A 118 10.15 -9.61 -12.96
N PRO A 119 11.25 -8.85 -12.78
CA PRO A 119 11.27 -7.68 -11.89
C PRO A 119 10.11 -6.72 -12.16
N TRP A 120 9.54 -6.19 -11.08
CA TRP A 120 8.47 -5.20 -11.15
C TRP A 120 8.87 -4.01 -12.02
N GLN A 121 8.06 -3.71 -13.03
CA GLN A 121 8.21 -2.53 -13.87
C GLN A 121 7.08 -1.56 -13.57
N ARG A 122 7.41 -0.27 -13.46
CA ARG A 122 6.39 0.78 -13.38
C ARG A 122 5.73 0.94 -14.74
N VAL A 123 4.40 0.91 -14.76
CA VAL A 123 3.58 0.96 -15.99
C VAL A 123 2.44 1.95 -15.83
N ALA A 124 1.70 2.20 -16.90
CA ALA A 124 0.41 2.89 -16.83
C ALA A 124 -0.60 2.05 -16.03
N LEU A 125 -1.54 2.72 -15.36
CA LEU A 125 -2.61 2.03 -14.63
C LEU A 125 -3.49 1.24 -15.61
N ASP A 126 -3.63 -0.06 -15.35
CA ASP A 126 -4.52 -0.93 -16.10
C ASP A 126 -5.98 -0.58 -15.79
N GLU A 127 -6.77 -0.27 -16.84
CA GLU A 127 -8.17 0.13 -16.69
C GLU A 127 -9.03 -0.92 -15.98
N ARG A 128 -8.66 -2.21 -16.06
CA ARG A 128 -9.37 -3.31 -15.38
C ARG A 128 -9.29 -3.20 -13.85
N LEU A 129 -8.30 -2.47 -13.34
CA LEU A 129 -8.11 -2.28 -11.91
C LEU A 129 -8.92 -1.11 -11.36
N ILE A 130 -9.43 -0.24 -12.23
CA ILE A 130 -10.25 0.91 -11.84
C ILE A 130 -11.58 0.43 -11.25
N GLY A 131 -11.99 1.07 -10.15
CA GLY A 131 -13.17 0.73 -9.35
C GLY A 131 -12.96 -0.46 -8.42
N ARG A 132 -11.79 -1.12 -8.47
CA ARG A 132 -11.52 -2.25 -7.59
C ARG A 132 -11.18 -1.80 -6.19
N PRO A 133 -11.74 -2.46 -5.17
CA PRO A 133 -11.45 -2.11 -3.79
C PRO A 133 -10.04 -2.58 -3.41
N ALA A 134 -9.40 -1.85 -2.51
CA ALA A 134 -8.12 -2.26 -1.94
C ALA A 134 -8.27 -3.64 -1.26
N ASN A 135 -7.37 -4.56 -1.61
CA ASN A 135 -7.30 -5.90 -1.01
C ASN A 135 -6.06 -6.08 -0.13
N LEU A 136 -5.26 -5.02 0.04
CA LEU A 136 -4.14 -4.94 0.96
C LEU A 136 -4.44 -3.96 2.10
N LEU A 137 -3.78 -4.16 3.24
CA LEU A 137 -3.84 -3.21 4.33
C LEU A 137 -3.07 -1.93 3.98
N THR A 138 -3.77 -0.80 4.00
CA THR A 138 -3.25 0.52 3.55
C THR A 138 -2.78 1.44 4.68
N GLY A 139 -3.10 1.13 5.93
CA GLY A 139 -2.71 1.97 7.07
C GLY A 139 -2.36 1.14 8.29
N PRO A 140 -1.17 0.53 8.35
CA PRO A 140 -0.77 -0.28 9.49
C PRO A 140 -0.64 0.57 10.76
N ARG A 141 -0.92 -0.04 11.90
CA ARG A 141 -0.82 0.58 13.22
C ARG A 141 0.65 0.76 13.59
N SER A 142 1.00 1.94 14.10
CA SER A 142 2.38 2.29 14.45
C SER A 142 2.96 1.47 15.60
N ASP A 143 2.11 0.90 16.46
CA ASP A 143 2.47 0.06 17.60
C ASP A 143 2.51 -1.43 17.29
N GLY A 144 2.26 -1.82 16.03
CA GLY A 144 2.30 -3.20 15.58
C GLY A 144 0.98 -3.70 15.01
N GLU A 145 1.07 -4.68 14.14
CA GLU A 145 -0.08 -5.42 13.63
C GLU A 145 -0.14 -6.81 14.29
N PRO A 146 -1.33 -7.42 14.34
CA PRO A 146 -1.44 -8.87 14.57
C PRO A 146 -0.53 -9.62 13.60
N LYS A 147 -0.02 -10.79 14.02
CA LYS A 147 0.84 -11.63 13.18
C LYS A 147 0.24 -11.92 11.80
N ARG A 148 -1.09 -12.03 11.73
CA ARG A 148 -1.86 -12.22 10.51
C ARG A 148 -3.10 -11.31 10.54
N VAL A 149 -3.25 -10.50 9.50
CA VAL A 149 -4.39 -9.60 9.29
C VAL A 149 -5.33 -10.27 8.28
N THR A 150 -6.55 -10.56 8.71
CA THR A 150 -7.54 -11.29 7.89
C THR A 150 -8.22 -10.37 6.88
N ILE A 151 -8.88 -10.96 5.87
CA ILE A 151 -9.74 -10.22 4.94
C ILE A 151 -10.77 -9.38 5.70
N GLU A 152 -11.46 -9.96 6.69
CA GLU A 152 -12.50 -9.27 7.45
C GLU A 152 -11.97 -8.04 8.22
N GLU A 153 -10.80 -8.17 8.84
CA GLU A 153 -10.17 -7.04 9.54
C GLU A 153 -9.84 -5.90 8.57
N LYS A 154 -9.29 -6.24 7.39
CA LYS A 154 -8.99 -5.25 6.35
C LYS A 154 -10.23 -4.59 5.81
N GLU A 155 -11.28 -5.36 5.55
CA GLU A 155 -12.58 -4.85 5.12
C GLU A 155 -13.15 -3.82 6.11
N LYS A 156 -13.08 -4.12 7.41
CA LYS A 156 -13.51 -3.20 8.47
C LYS A 156 -12.72 -1.90 8.46
N ARG A 157 -11.39 -1.98 8.33
CA ARG A 157 -10.50 -0.81 8.33
C ARG A 157 -10.64 0.02 7.06
N ARG A 158 -10.78 -0.62 5.91
CA ARG A 158 -10.98 0.02 4.61
C ARG A 158 -12.19 0.93 4.62
N ARG A 159 -13.32 0.50 5.20
CA ARG A 159 -14.53 1.34 5.31
C ARG A 159 -14.30 2.68 6.02
N GLY A 160 -13.35 2.74 6.95
CA GLY A 160 -12.95 3.96 7.65
C GLY A 160 -11.82 4.75 6.98
N ALA A 161 -11.15 4.20 5.97
CA ALA A 161 -10.02 4.85 5.30
C ALA A 161 -10.48 6.05 4.46
N SER A 162 -9.56 6.91 4.00
CA SER A 162 -9.90 7.94 3.01
C SER A 162 -10.25 7.30 1.66
N PRO A 163 -11.05 7.96 0.78
CA PRO A 163 -11.42 7.40 -0.53
C PRO A 163 -10.24 6.90 -1.35
N LEU A 164 -9.11 7.62 -1.31
CA LEU A 164 -7.87 7.23 -1.98
C LEU A 164 -7.42 5.81 -1.65
N PHE A 165 -7.57 5.37 -0.40
CA PHE A 165 -7.10 4.07 0.09
C PHE A 165 -8.21 3.01 0.12
N ARG A 166 -9.44 3.35 -0.29
CA ARG A 166 -10.57 2.40 -0.33
C ARG A 166 -10.59 1.58 -1.59
N GLU A 167 -10.37 2.23 -2.73
CA GLU A 167 -10.49 1.63 -4.06
C GLU A 167 -9.65 2.43 -5.05
N VAL A 168 -9.41 1.84 -6.22
CA VAL A 168 -8.70 2.49 -7.31
C VAL A 168 -9.67 3.40 -8.06
N LEU A 169 -9.53 4.71 -7.93
CA LEU A 169 -10.48 5.66 -8.49
C LEU A 169 -10.20 5.96 -9.97
N ARG A 170 -11.27 6.07 -10.78
CA ARG A 170 -11.19 6.47 -12.20
C ARG A 170 -10.85 7.95 -12.35
N GLN A 171 -11.55 8.76 -11.57
CA GLN A 171 -11.47 10.21 -11.55
C GLN A 171 -11.46 10.61 -10.08
N TRP A 172 -10.69 11.64 -9.76
CA TRP A 172 -10.79 12.29 -8.47
C TRP A 172 -11.76 13.45 -8.55
N GLY A 173 -12.68 13.55 -7.59
CA GLY A 173 -13.58 14.68 -7.50
C GLY A 173 -12.82 15.93 -7.04
N SER A 174 -13.45 17.10 -7.19
CA SER A 174 -12.89 18.39 -6.78
C SER A 174 -12.52 18.49 -5.29
N LYS A 175 -13.03 17.58 -4.45
CA LYS A 175 -12.63 17.44 -3.04
C LYS A 175 -11.34 16.64 -2.89
N GLU A 176 -11.13 15.62 -3.71
CA GLU A 176 -9.98 14.71 -3.67
C GLU A 176 -8.79 15.13 -4.54
N GLU A 177 -8.99 16.00 -5.55
CA GLU A 177 -7.90 16.75 -6.23
C GLU A 177 -7.00 17.51 -5.24
N ASN A 178 -7.48 17.72 -4.02
CA ASN A 178 -6.78 18.37 -2.91
C ASN A 178 -5.94 17.42 -2.04
N PHE A 179 -5.58 16.22 -2.52
CA PHE A 179 -4.74 15.28 -1.77
C PHE A 179 -3.56 15.95 -1.09
N CYS A 180 -2.96 16.92 -1.79
CA CYS A 180 -1.98 17.82 -1.24
C CYS A 180 -2.37 19.25 -1.56
N ARG A 181 -3.25 19.84 -0.75
CA ARG A 181 -3.41 21.30 -0.75
C ARG A 181 -2.17 21.93 -0.15
N PRO A 182 -1.45 22.83 -0.85
CA PRO A 182 -0.65 23.82 -0.14
C PRO A 182 -1.62 24.65 0.72
N GLY A 183 -1.36 24.71 2.02
CA GLY A 183 -1.96 25.70 2.90
C GLY A 183 -1.48 27.11 2.55
#